data_AF-A0A1F7IE29-F1
#
_entry.id   AF-A0A1F7IE29-F1
#
_cell.length_a   1.000
_cell.length_b   1.000
_cell.length_c   1.000
_cell.angle_alpha   90.00
_cell.angle_beta   90.00
_cell.angle_gamma   90.00
#
_symmetry.space_group_name_H-M   'P 1'
#
loop_
_entity.id
_entity.type
_entity.pdbx_description
1 polymer ?
#
loop_
_entity_poly.entity_id
_entity_poly.type
_entity_poly.pdbx_seq_one_letter_code
_entity_poly.pdbx_strand_id
1 'polypeptide(L)'
;MFDIFAVVTWLKKNINWKDWLIIFLLIFIYFLTRLNNLDRFPIFSDEGIYIHWAKVAWHDATWRFISLTDGKQPLQTWGTIPFLKLFPNNALLAGRLFSVATGFAGLGGMFSLLYYLFNKRTALIGSFIYVFTPYFLFYDRLALVDSGVNAGFIWILFFSILLVKSQRLDVALMFGLITGFSLLAKSSVRIFLALSALSPILLHEKNIKLVFSKIINYYFLFIISSVLAFIIYNVQRLSPFFHYVAQKNMTFIMTFDEFFKDPFANFFHNIQIIPEYVINESGFVLVIFAILGLWKLFKKDSKLSLYLTSWILIPFLAIALFSKVIFPRYLIFFGSLLVIFASYFFSDINKRFLTISYLLLTTFLIYYNYTILFNYSKIPFPEIDRGQYVEGATVGIGAREIVDFAREKSKIKEVILLAEGNFGLIGDVLDVFTKPGDKIFIKGYWPLDEKGLLENQKELGKKYVYVVFAQKKDFPSEWPLKFIRRYDKPGNKSSIFLFELTH
;
A
#
# COMPACT_ATOMS: atom_id res chain seq x y z
N MET A 1 -29.38 14.49 -16.79
CA MET A 1 -29.03 13.49 -17.83
C MET A 1 -27.54 13.51 -18.03
N PHE A 2 -26.90 12.34 -18.10
CA PHE A 2 -25.52 12.21 -18.54
C PHE A 2 -25.48 12.45 -20.06
N ASP A 3 -24.66 13.39 -20.51
CA ASP A 3 -24.44 13.68 -21.93
C ASP A 3 -22.96 13.49 -22.24
N ILE A 4 -22.66 12.38 -22.94
CA ILE A 4 -21.29 12.05 -23.34
C ILE A 4 -20.71 13.11 -24.29
N PHE A 5 -21.54 13.76 -25.11
CA PHE A 5 -21.09 14.81 -26.03
C PHE A 5 -20.73 16.08 -25.28
N ALA A 6 -21.43 16.41 -24.19
CA ALA A 6 -21.03 17.51 -23.31
C ALA A 6 -19.66 17.25 -22.67
N VAL A 7 -19.38 16.01 -22.24
CA VAL A 7 -18.06 15.61 -21.72
C VAL A 7 -16.97 15.72 -22.79
N VAL A 8 -17.22 15.18 -23.99
CA VAL A 8 -16.26 15.27 -25.10
C VAL A 8 -16.01 16.72 -25.52
N THR A 9 -17.06 17.55 -25.55
CA THR A 9 -16.95 18.98 -25.87
C THR A 9 -16.16 19.72 -24.80
N TRP A 10 -16.41 19.43 -23.53
CA TRP A 10 -15.63 19.97 -22.42
C TRP A 10 -14.16 19.55 -22.51
N LEU A 11 -13.86 18.29 -22.80
CA LEU A 11 -12.49 17.80 -22.98
C LEU A 11 -11.79 18.51 -24.13
N LYS A 12 -12.42 18.59 -25.31
CA LYS A 12 -11.88 19.31 -26.47
C LYS A 12 -11.62 20.79 -26.18
N LYS A 13 -12.47 21.42 -25.35
CA LYS A 13 -12.33 22.83 -24.97
C LYS A 13 -11.19 23.07 -23.99
N ASN A 14 -10.95 22.15 -23.05
CA ASN A 14 -10.02 22.38 -21.93
C ASN A 14 -8.65 21.67 -22.08
N ILE A 15 -8.60 20.59 -22.86
CA ILE A 15 -7.42 19.74 -23.08
C ILE A 15 -7.08 19.75 -24.57
N ASN A 16 -5.95 20.35 -24.92
CA ASN A 16 -5.46 20.39 -26.30
C ASN A 16 -4.63 19.13 -26.63
N TRP A 17 -4.21 18.98 -27.88
CA TRP A 17 -3.47 17.80 -28.33
C TRP A 17 -2.13 17.60 -27.60
N LYS A 18 -1.44 18.68 -27.21
CA LYS A 18 -0.18 18.61 -26.46
C LYS A 18 -0.42 18.09 -25.04
N ASP A 19 -1.53 18.51 -24.43
CA ASP A 19 -1.92 18.01 -23.11
C ASP A 19 -2.22 16.51 -23.17
N TRP A 20 -2.93 16.04 -24.21
CA TRP A 20 -3.17 14.62 -24.43
C TRP A 20 -1.87 13.82 -24.60
N LEU A 21 -0.91 14.35 -25.35
CA LEU A 21 0.42 13.75 -25.48
C LEU A 21 1.11 13.62 -24.13
N ILE A 22 1.08 14.67 -23.29
CA ILE A 22 1.69 14.66 -21.95
C ILE A 22 0.97 13.67 -21.04
N ILE A 23 -0.36 13.64 -21.05
CA ILE A 23 -1.15 12.67 -20.27
C ILE A 23 -0.82 11.24 -20.69
N PHE A 24 -0.78 10.96 -21.99
CA PHE A 24 -0.39 9.65 -22.52
C PHE A 24 1.03 9.29 -22.11
N LEU A 25 1.97 10.22 -22.21
CA LEU A 25 3.35 10.02 -21.78
C LEU A 25 3.44 9.74 -20.27
N LEU A 26 2.68 10.44 -19.43
CA LEU A 26 2.65 10.20 -17.99
C LEU A 26 2.06 8.83 -17.65
N ILE A 27 1.00 8.40 -18.34
CA ILE A 27 0.42 7.06 -18.19
C ILE A 27 1.44 6.00 -18.63
N PHE A 28 2.09 6.22 -19.78
CA PHE A 28 3.13 5.32 -20.27
C PHE A 28 4.30 5.21 -19.29
N ILE A 29 4.81 6.33 -18.78
CA ILE A 29 5.88 6.37 -17.78
C ILE A 29 5.43 5.71 -16.46
N TYR A 30 4.18 5.90 -16.04
CA TYR A 30 3.64 5.23 -14.87
C TYR A 30 3.75 3.71 -15.04
N PHE A 31 3.21 3.16 -16.14
CA PHE A 31 3.29 1.72 -16.37
C PHE A 31 4.73 1.23 -16.60
N LEU A 32 5.56 1.99 -17.31
CA LEU A 32 6.98 1.66 -17.49
C LEU A 32 7.71 1.56 -16.16
N THR A 33 7.52 2.54 -15.27
CA THR A 33 8.17 2.56 -13.94
C THR A 33 7.56 1.57 -12.97
N ARG A 34 6.30 1.16 -13.09
CA ARG A 34 5.68 0.17 -12.19
C ARG A 34 5.86 -1.27 -12.66
N LEU A 35 5.87 -1.53 -13.97
CA LEU A 35 5.94 -2.89 -14.52
C LEU A 35 7.38 -3.36 -14.80
N ASN A 36 8.30 -2.44 -15.09
CA ASN A 36 9.70 -2.84 -15.34
C ASN A 36 10.33 -3.48 -14.10
N ASN A 37 10.97 -4.64 -14.26
CA ASN A 37 11.58 -5.40 -13.15
C ASN A 37 10.63 -5.71 -11.99
N LEU A 38 9.31 -5.76 -12.22
CA LEU A 38 8.33 -5.91 -11.15
C LEU A 38 8.56 -7.16 -10.31
N ASP A 39 8.91 -8.30 -10.92
CA ASP A 39 9.15 -9.57 -10.21
C ASP A 39 10.60 -9.77 -9.74
N ARG A 40 11.50 -8.81 -10.00
CA ARG A 40 12.92 -8.93 -9.62
C ARG A 40 13.18 -8.48 -8.19
N PHE A 41 12.36 -7.57 -7.66
CA PHE A 41 12.45 -7.18 -6.26
C PHE A 41 12.11 -8.41 -5.39
N PRO A 42 12.93 -8.78 -4.39
CA PRO A 42 12.67 -9.94 -3.54
C PRO A 42 11.26 -9.90 -2.94
N ILE A 43 10.59 -11.04 -2.89
CA ILE A 43 9.26 -11.11 -2.29
C ILE A 43 9.35 -10.80 -0.79
N PHE A 44 8.45 -9.97 -0.31
CA PHE A 44 8.26 -9.72 1.11
C PHE A 44 7.24 -10.70 1.71
N SER A 45 7.45 -11.14 2.95
CA SER A 45 6.61 -12.12 3.63
C SER A 45 5.10 -11.82 3.60
N ASP A 46 4.70 -10.54 3.78
CA ASP A 46 3.27 -10.19 3.71
C ASP A 46 2.71 -10.36 2.28
N GLU A 47 3.52 -10.17 1.23
CA GLU A 47 3.09 -10.48 -0.15
C GLU A 47 2.78 -11.99 -0.27
N GLY A 48 3.59 -12.84 0.38
CA GLY A 48 3.40 -14.29 0.44
C GLY A 48 2.01 -14.68 0.93
N ILE A 49 1.65 -14.24 2.13
CA ILE A 49 0.35 -14.58 2.73
C ILE A 49 -0.83 -13.95 1.97
N TYR A 50 -0.69 -12.73 1.45
CA TYR A 50 -1.76 -12.07 0.69
C TYR A 50 -2.04 -12.78 -0.63
N ILE A 51 -1.00 -13.21 -1.34
CA ILE A 51 -1.15 -14.00 -2.56
C ILE A 51 -1.69 -15.39 -2.24
N HIS A 52 -1.22 -16.03 -1.15
CA HIS A 52 -1.74 -17.31 -0.70
C HIS A 52 -3.25 -17.26 -0.41
N TRP A 53 -3.71 -16.27 0.36
CA TRP A 53 -5.13 -16.05 0.60
C TRP A 53 -5.93 -15.84 -0.68
N ALA A 54 -5.39 -15.09 -1.64
CA ALA A 54 -6.06 -14.89 -2.92
C ALA A 54 -6.13 -16.18 -3.74
N LYS A 55 -5.10 -17.05 -3.70
CA LYS A 55 -5.13 -18.39 -4.31
C LYS A 55 -6.23 -19.25 -3.68
N VAL A 56 -6.32 -19.28 -2.34
CA VAL A 56 -7.34 -20.07 -1.63
C VAL A 56 -8.75 -19.53 -1.93
N ALA A 57 -8.97 -18.23 -1.78
CA ALA A 57 -10.25 -17.56 -2.06
C ALA A 57 -10.70 -17.69 -3.52
N TRP A 58 -9.76 -17.83 -4.46
CA TRP A 58 -10.06 -18.08 -5.86
C TRP A 58 -10.63 -19.49 -6.06
N HIS A 59 -10.02 -20.52 -5.47
CA HIS A 59 -10.41 -21.91 -5.70
C HIS A 59 -11.56 -22.38 -4.79
N ASP A 60 -11.78 -21.73 -3.65
CA ASP A 60 -12.87 -22.04 -2.74
C ASP A 60 -13.63 -20.77 -2.33
N ALA A 61 -14.89 -20.70 -2.74
CA ALA A 61 -15.77 -19.56 -2.47
C ALA A 61 -16.09 -19.38 -0.97
N THR A 62 -16.02 -20.45 -0.17
CA THR A 62 -16.24 -20.38 1.29
C THR A 62 -15.12 -19.60 1.99
N TRP A 63 -13.93 -19.58 1.39
CA TRP A 63 -12.74 -18.88 1.88
C TRP A 63 -12.54 -17.48 1.27
N ARG A 64 -13.56 -16.88 0.66
CA ARG A 64 -13.46 -15.50 0.14
C ARG A 64 -13.07 -14.48 1.21
N PHE A 65 -13.36 -14.75 2.48
CA PHE A 65 -12.99 -13.90 3.61
C PHE A 65 -11.82 -14.45 4.42
N ILE A 66 -10.98 -15.31 3.84
CA ILE A 66 -9.86 -15.96 4.55
C ILE A 66 -8.92 -14.96 5.22
N SER A 67 -8.70 -13.78 4.65
CA SER A 67 -7.83 -12.75 5.26
C SER A 67 -8.34 -12.26 6.63
N LEU A 68 -9.64 -12.41 6.92
CA LEU A 68 -10.19 -12.09 8.23
C LEU A 68 -9.73 -13.05 9.32
N THR A 69 -9.19 -14.23 8.99
CA THR A 69 -8.55 -15.11 10.00
C THR A 69 -7.31 -14.46 10.64
N ASP A 70 -6.69 -13.47 9.98
CA ASP A 70 -5.63 -12.61 10.54
C ASP A 70 -6.12 -11.18 10.85
N GLY A 71 -7.43 -10.93 10.80
CA GLY A 71 -8.00 -9.61 11.00
C GLY A 71 -7.68 -8.60 9.88
N LYS A 72 -7.37 -9.07 8.67
CA LYS A 72 -7.11 -8.22 7.49
C LYS A 72 -8.34 -8.13 6.59
N GLN A 73 -8.72 -6.91 6.20
CA GLN A 73 -9.88 -6.67 5.33
C GLN A 73 -9.65 -7.23 3.91
N PRO A 74 -10.72 -7.63 3.19
CA PRO A 74 -10.57 -8.55 2.06
C PRO A 74 -10.28 -7.89 0.70
N LEU A 75 -10.21 -6.55 0.59
CA LEU A 75 -10.08 -5.89 -0.72
C LEU A 75 -8.86 -6.37 -1.50
N GLN A 76 -7.71 -6.50 -0.84
CA GLN A 76 -6.49 -6.96 -1.50
C GLN A 76 -6.63 -8.41 -1.98
N THR A 77 -7.16 -9.29 -1.12
CA THR A 77 -7.43 -10.69 -1.44
C THR A 77 -8.32 -10.78 -2.68
N TRP A 78 -9.44 -10.05 -2.71
CA TRP A 78 -10.38 -10.05 -3.83
C TRP A 78 -9.80 -9.42 -5.09
N GLY A 79 -9.14 -8.27 -4.95
CA GLY A 79 -8.55 -7.54 -6.05
C GLY A 79 -7.41 -8.27 -6.74
N THR A 80 -6.77 -9.22 -6.05
CA THR A 80 -5.70 -10.07 -6.61
C THR A 80 -6.23 -11.21 -7.48
N ILE A 81 -7.45 -11.72 -7.21
CA ILE A 81 -8.03 -12.89 -7.91
C ILE A 81 -8.10 -12.71 -9.43
N PRO A 82 -8.58 -11.59 -10.00
CA PRO A 82 -8.59 -11.40 -11.44
C PRO A 82 -7.20 -11.53 -12.07
N PHE A 83 -6.17 -11.01 -11.42
CA PHE A 83 -4.79 -11.10 -11.90
C PHE A 83 -4.22 -12.51 -11.78
N LEU A 84 -4.59 -13.28 -10.75
CA LEU A 84 -4.21 -14.70 -10.65
C LEU A 84 -4.80 -15.53 -11.79
N LYS A 85 -6.02 -15.20 -12.23
CA LYS A 85 -6.64 -15.84 -13.41
C LYS A 85 -5.93 -15.47 -14.71
N LEU A 86 -5.45 -14.23 -14.84
CA LEU A 86 -4.72 -13.76 -16.03
C LEU A 86 -3.28 -14.28 -16.07
N PHE A 87 -2.64 -14.45 -14.90
CA PHE A 87 -1.25 -14.86 -14.77
C PHE A 87 -1.09 -16.06 -13.81
N PRO A 88 -1.72 -17.21 -14.09
CA PRO A 88 -1.76 -18.36 -13.16
C PRO A 88 -0.37 -18.97 -12.88
N ASN A 89 0.58 -18.79 -13.80
CA ASN A 89 1.95 -19.29 -13.69
C ASN A 89 2.92 -18.30 -13.01
N ASN A 90 2.45 -17.11 -12.64
CA ASN A 90 3.26 -16.07 -11.99
C ASN A 90 2.43 -15.33 -10.94
N ALA A 91 2.23 -15.97 -9.80
CA ALA A 91 1.40 -15.44 -8.72
C ALA A 91 1.98 -14.17 -8.08
N LEU A 92 3.31 -14.01 -8.08
CA LEU A 92 3.96 -12.78 -7.59
C LEU A 92 3.58 -11.57 -8.46
N LEU A 93 3.70 -11.71 -9.79
CA LEU A 93 3.26 -10.69 -10.72
C LEU A 93 1.78 -10.36 -10.52
N ALA A 94 0.94 -11.38 -10.44
CA ALA A 94 -0.49 -11.21 -10.22
C ALA A 94 -0.81 -10.42 -8.94
N GLY A 95 -0.14 -10.74 -7.82
CA GLY A 95 -0.26 -9.99 -6.58
C GLY A 95 0.16 -8.54 -6.71
N ARG A 96 1.30 -8.28 -7.37
CA ARG A 96 1.85 -6.93 -7.53
C ARG A 96 1.01 -6.06 -8.48
N LEU A 97 0.34 -6.67 -9.46
CA LEU A 97 -0.56 -5.95 -10.39
C LEU A 97 -1.78 -5.33 -9.69
N PHE A 98 -2.23 -5.86 -8.55
CA PHE A 98 -3.26 -5.20 -7.73
C PHE A 98 -2.80 -3.81 -7.27
N SER A 99 -1.56 -3.70 -6.79
CA SER A 99 -0.99 -2.43 -6.33
C SER A 99 -0.70 -1.48 -7.49
N VAL A 100 -0.27 -2.00 -8.64
CA VAL A 100 -0.11 -1.18 -9.86
C VAL A 100 -1.47 -0.62 -10.31
N ALA A 101 -2.54 -1.42 -10.25
CA ALA A 101 -3.88 -0.95 -10.62
C ALA A 101 -4.44 0.08 -9.65
N THR A 102 -4.26 -0.13 -8.34
CA THR A 102 -4.72 0.81 -7.32
C THR A 102 -3.89 2.09 -7.28
N GLY A 103 -2.57 2.01 -7.50
CA GLY A 103 -1.71 3.17 -7.68
C GLY A 103 -2.08 3.97 -8.93
N PHE A 104 -2.50 3.31 -10.02
CA PHE A 104 -3.02 3.99 -11.21
C PHE A 104 -4.33 4.73 -10.89
N ALA A 105 -5.22 4.11 -10.10
CA ALA A 105 -6.41 4.80 -9.59
C ALA A 105 -6.04 6.00 -8.71
N GLY A 106 -4.96 5.90 -7.91
CA GLY A 106 -4.39 7.01 -7.15
C GLY A 106 -3.87 8.15 -8.03
N LEU A 107 -3.13 7.84 -9.10
CA LEU A 107 -2.67 8.82 -10.09
C LEU A 107 -3.84 9.56 -10.75
N GLY A 108 -4.89 8.82 -11.16
CA GLY A 108 -6.11 9.39 -11.71
C GLY A 108 -6.79 10.34 -10.74
N GLY A 109 -6.93 9.92 -9.47
CA GLY A 109 -7.49 10.75 -8.40
C GLY A 109 -6.67 12.02 -8.15
N MET A 110 -5.34 11.90 -8.16
CA MET A 110 -4.43 13.04 -7.94
C MET A 110 -4.56 14.06 -9.07
N PHE A 111 -4.59 13.59 -10.32
CA PHE A 111 -4.83 14.45 -11.49
C PHE A 111 -6.18 15.17 -11.36
N SER A 112 -7.26 14.44 -11.10
CA SER A 112 -8.61 15.01 -10.96
C SER A 112 -8.70 16.04 -9.84
N LEU A 113 -8.15 15.72 -8.66
CA LEU A 113 -8.13 16.61 -7.50
C LEU A 113 -7.40 17.93 -7.80
N LEU A 114 -6.19 17.85 -8.35
CA LEU A 114 -5.37 19.03 -8.65
C LEU A 114 -5.95 19.86 -9.80
N TYR A 115 -6.53 19.20 -10.79
CA TYR A 115 -7.22 19.87 -11.89
C TYR A 115 -8.40 20.68 -11.35
N TYR A 116 -9.20 20.07 -10.48
CA TYR A 116 -10.38 20.69 -9.89
C TYR A 116 -10.02 21.83 -8.93
N LEU A 117 -9.03 21.64 -8.06
CA LEU A 117 -8.63 22.63 -7.06
C LEU A 117 -7.91 23.85 -7.67
N PHE A 118 -7.08 23.62 -8.68
CA PHE A 118 -6.14 24.64 -9.15
C PHE A 118 -6.29 24.90 -10.63
N ASN A 119 -5.83 23.98 -11.47
CA ASN A 119 -5.91 24.04 -12.94
C ASN A 119 -5.17 22.85 -13.57
N LYS A 120 -5.26 22.74 -14.90
CA LYS A 120 -4.56 21.76 -15.73
C LYS A 120 -3.04 21.72 -15.51
N ARG A 121 -2.38 22.87 -15.39
CA ARG A 121 -0.91 22.91 -15.23
C ARG A 121 -0.50 22.27 -13.92
N THR A 122 -1.17 22.61 -12.82
CA THR A 122 -0.92 21.98 -11.51
C THR A 122 -1.19 20.49 -11.55
N ALA A 123 -2.24 20.05 -12.25
CA ALA A 123 -2.56 18.63 -12.40
C ALA A 123 -1.46 17.84 -13.13
N LEU A 124 -0.97 18.35 -14.26
CA LEU A 124 0.13 17.70 -15.00
C LEU A 124 1.43 17.66 -14.20
N ILE A 125 1.77 18.75 -13.51
CA ILE A 125 2.93 18.80 -12.61
C ILE A 125 2.77 17.77 -11.48
N GLY A 126 1.60 17.73 -10.83
CA GLY A 126 1.40 16.81 -9.72
C GLY A 126 1.31 15.35 -10.11
N SER A 127 0.79 15.03 -11.30
CA SER A 127 0.89 13.70 -11.87
C SER A 127 2.35 13.30 -12.13
N PHE A 128 3.17 14.21 -12.67
CA PHE A 128 4.61 13.97 -12.82
C PHE A 128 5.28 13.70 -11.46
N ILE A 129 5.04 14.56 -10.47
CA ILE A 129 5.60 14.38 -9.12
C ILE A 129 5.13 13.05 -8.54
N TYR A 130 3.83 12.72 -8.58
CA TYR A 130 3.27 11.46 -8.10
C TYR A 130 3.96 10.24 -8.73
N VAL A 131 4.12 10.23 -10.05
CA VAL A 131 4.78 9.13 -10.76
C VAL A 131 6.21 8.92 -10.25
N PHE A 132 6.94 10.00 -9.97
CA PHE A 132 8.34 9.90 -9.57
C PHE A 132 8.59 9.97 -8.06
N THR A 133 7.58 10.18 -7.22
CA THR A 133 7.71 10.12 -5.75
C THR A 133 8.09 8.69 -5.34
N PRO A 134 9.25 8.47 -4.68
CA PRO A 134 9.76 7.14 -4.35
C PRO A 134 8.78 6.33 -3.48
N TYR A 135 8.14 7.03 -2.54
CA TYR A 135 7.09 6.49 -1.68
C TYR A 135 6.02 5.74 -2.48
N PHE A 136 5.46 6.37 -3.50
CA PHE A 136 4.42 5.75 -4.33
C PHE A 136 5.01 4.73 -5.28
N LEU A 137 6.17 5.03 -5.88
CA LEU A 137 6.82 4.08 -6.78
C LEU A 137 7.07 2.73 -6.09
N PHE A 138 7.55 2.73 -4.85
CA PHE A 138 7.84 1.51 -4.12
C PHE A 138 6.56 0.74 -3.75
N TYR A 139 5.61 1.38 -3.07
CA TYR A 139 4.40 0.69 -2.59
C TYR A 139 3.40 0.34 -3.69
N ASP A 140 3.41 1.05 -4.83
CA ASP A 140 2.63 0.65 -6.02
C ASP A 140 3.17 -0.63 -6.67
N ARG A 141 4.37 -1.09 -6.31
CA ARG A 141 5.05 -2.25 -6.90
C ARG A 141 5.04 -3.49 -6.01
N LEU A 142 4.69 -3.37 -4.74
CA LEU A 142 4.59 -4.51 -3.82
C LEU A 142 3.14 -4.97 -3.71
N ALA A 143 2.89 -6.28 -3.61
CA ALA A 143 1.57 -6.84 -3.39
C ALA A 143 1.10 -6.56 -1.94
N LEU A 144 0.77 -5.30 -1.66
CA LEU A 144 0.29 -4.78 -0.38
C LEU A 144 -0.95 -3.90 -0.60
N VAL A 145 -1.77 -3.75 0.43
CA VAL A 145 -3.00 -2.95 0.35
C VAL A 145 -2.75 -1.44 0.40
N ASP A 146 -1.55 -1.00 0.80
CA ASP A 146 -1.28 0.40 1.12
C ASP A 146 -1.41 1.35 -0.10
N SER A 147 -1.13 0.89 -1.32
CA SER A 147 -1.42 1.66 -2.55
C SER A 147 -2.93 1.90 -2.73
N GLY A 148 -3.76 0.90 -2.45
CA GLY A 148 -5.22 1.03 -2.40
C GLY A 148 -5.72 1.98 -1.32
N VAL A 149 -5.10 1.96 -0.14
CA VAL A 149 -5.41 2.93 0.93
C VAL A 149 -5.05 4.36 0.51
N ASN A 150 -3.92 4.56 -0.17
CA ASN A 150 -3.53 5.86 -0.68
C ASN A 150 -4.46 6.36 -1.79
N ALA A 151 -4.87 5.49 -2.71
CA ALA A 151 -5.88 5.83 -3.71
C ALA A 151 -7.22 6.22 -3.06
N GLY A 152 -7.65 5.44 -2.06
CA GLY A 152 -8.82 5.75 -1.24
C GLY A 152 -8.72 7.12 -0.58
N PHE A 153 -7.58 7.43 0.05
CA PHE A 153 -7.32 8.75 0.64
C PHE A 153 -7.52 9.89 -0.37
N ILE A 154 -6.89 9.80 -1.55
CA ILE A 154 -6.94 10.85 -2.57
C ILE A 154 -8.36 11.06 -3.07
N TRP A 155 -9.09 9.98 -3.37
CA TRP A 155 -10.46 10.07 -3.85
C TRP A 155 -11.44 10.52 -2.77
N ILE A 156 -11.31 10.06 -1.52
CA ILE A 156 -12.14 10.53 -0.40
C ILE A 156 -11.93 12.03 -0.20
N LEU A 157 -10.68 12.50 -0.21
CA LEU A 157 -10.37 13.94 -0.13
C LEU A 157 -10.95 14.72 -1.32
N PHE A 158 -10.91 14.17 -2.53
CA PHE A 158 -11.50 14.83 -3.69
C PHE A 158 -13.02 14.92 -3.58
N PHE A 159 -13.69 13.82 -3.22
CA PHE A 159 -15.15 13.77 -3.13
C PHE A 159 -15.68 14.55 -1.93
N SER A 160 -14.95 14.68 -0.83
CA SER A 160 -15.34 15.52 0.30
C SER A 160 -15.38 17.01 -0.11
N ILE A 161 -14.39 17.46 -0.88
CA ILE A 161 -14.31 18.82 -1.44
C ILE A 161 -15.38 19.01 -2.51
N LEU A 162 -15.57 18.04 -3.41
CA LEU A 162 -16.57 18.12 -4.47
C LEU A 162 -17.98 18.19 -3.88
N LEU A 163 -18.29 17.35 -2.88
CA LEU A 163 -19.60 17.29 -2.25
C LEU A 163 -19.97 18.61 -1.57
N VAL A 164 -19.06 19.22 -0.81
CA VAL A 164 -19.35 20.50 -0.14
C VAL A 164 -19.54 21.64 -1.13
N LYS A 165 -18.88 21.60 -2.29
CA LYS A 165 -19.01 22.61 -3.34
C LYS A 165 -20.25 22.41 -4.22
N SER A 166 -20.66 21.17 -4.48
CA SER A 166 -21.73 20.86 -5.44
C SER A 166 -23.08 20.57 -4.79
N GLN A 167 -23.11 20.01 -3.58
CA GLN A 167 -24.32 19.57 -2.87
C GLN A 167 -25.22 18.64 -3.69
N ARG A 168 -24.62 17.73 -4.45
CA ARG A 168 -25.36 16.80 -5.32
C ARG A 168 -25.42 15.41 -4.72
N LEU A 169 -26.58 14.75 -4.87
CA LEU A 169 -26.79 13.38 -4.40
C LEU A 169 -25.89 12.36 -5.12
N ASP A 170 -25.68 12.50 -6.43
CA ASP A 170 -24.81 11.59 -7.18
C ASP A 170 -23.36 11.63 -6.70
N VAL A 171 -22.84 12.82 -6.39
CA VAL A 171 -21.53 13.01 -5.76
C VAL A 171 -21.48 12.34 -4.39
N ALA A 172 -22.54 12.46 -3.58
CA ALA A 172 -22.63 11.80 -2.28
C ALA A 172 -22.63 10.26 -2.41
N LEU A 173 -23.37 9.72 -3.37
CA LEU A 173 -23.39 8.28 -3.64
C LEU A 173 -22.01 7.77 -4.08
N MET A 174 -21.35 8.46 -5.02
CA MET A 174 -19.98 8.12 -5.44
C MET A 174 -19.00 8.19 -4.26
N PHE A 175 -19.14 9.21 -3.41
CA PHE A 175 -18.31 9.38 -2.22
C PHE A 175 -18.48 8.20 -1.25
N GLY A 176 -19.73 7.79 -0.99
CA GLY A 176 -20.04 6.63 -0.16
C GLY A 176 -19.52 5.32 -0.72
N LEU A 177 -19.66 5.09 -2.04
CA LEU A 177 -19.13 3.89 -2.71
C LEU A 177 -17.61 3.79 -2.57
N ILE A 178 -16.89 4.87 -2.91
CA ILE A 178 -15.42 4.90 -2.84
C ILE A 178 -14.93 4.70 -1.42
N THR A 179 -15.58 5.36 -0.45
CA THR A 179 -15.25 5.19 0.96
C THR A 179 -15.52 3.75 1.42
N GLY A 180 -16.65 3.16 1.02
CA GLY A 180 -17.01 1.78 1.35
C GLY A 180 -16.00 0.77 0.80
N PHE A 181 -15.61 0.88 -0.47
CA PHE A 181 -14.55 0.04 -1.05
C PHE A 181 -13.21 0.24 -0.34
N SER A 182 -12.85 1.48 -0.02
CA SER A 182 -11.61 1.79 0.70
C SER A 182 -11.61 1.23 2.12
N LEU A 183 -12.77 1.17 2.81
CA LEU A 183 -12.92 0.55 4.13
C LEU A 183 -12.73 -0.98 4.10
N LEU A 184 -12.93 -1.62 2.94
CA LEU A 184 -12.57 -3.03 2.72
C LEU A 184 -11.05 -3.22 2.52
N ALA A 185 -10.29 -2.13 2.41
CA ALA A 185 -8.83 -2.15 2.32
C ALA A 185 -8.19 -2.12 3.72
N LYS A 186 -8.62 -1.16 4.57
CA LYS A 186 -8.05 -0.97 5.90
C LYS A 186 -9.00 -0.18 6.82
N SER A 187 -9.02 -0.53 8.10
CA SER A 187 -9.79 0.17 9.15
C SER A 187 -9.39 1.65 9.29
N SER A 188 -8.13 1.99 9.00
CA SER A 188 -7.61 3.36 9.08
C SER A 188 -8.34 4.34 8.16
N VAL A 189 -8.97 3.87 7.08
CA VAL A 189 -9.76 4.72 6.15
C VAL A 189 -10.90 5.47 6.86
N ARG A 190 -11.38 4.97 8.00
CA ARG A 190 -12.37 5.68 8.83
C ARG A 190 -11.93 7.09 9.21
N ILE A 191 -10.62 7.32 9.40
CA ILE A 191 -10.11 8.66 9.71
C ILE A 191 -10.33 9.63 8.55
N PHE A 192 -10.22 9.17 7.31
CA PHE A 192 -10.43 9.99 6.11
C PHE A 192 -11.91 10.38 5.96
N LEU A 193 -12.81 9.43 6.24
CA LEU A 193 -14.24 9.73 6.32
C LEU A 193 -14.52 10.74 7.43
N ALA A 194 -13.97 10.56 8.63
CA ALA A 194 -14.15 11.49 9.74
C ALA A 194 -13.63 12.91 9.43
N LEU A 195 -12.44 13.02 8.83
CA LEU A 195 -11.88 14.31 8.38
C LEU A 195 -12.76 15.02 7.36
N SER A 196 -13.48 14.26 6.54
CA SER A 196 -14.42 14.82 5.58
C SER A 196 -15.55 15.59 6.26
N ALA A 197 -15.87 15.33 7.52
CA ALA A 197 -16.84 16.15 8.27
C ALA A 197 -16.41 17.63 8.36
N LEU A 198 -15.12 17.95 8.24
CA LEU A 198 -14.59 19.32 8.30
C LEU A 198 -14.72 20.09 6.97
N SER A 199 -15.20 19.47 5.89
CA SER A 199 -15.33 20.09 4.56
C SER A 199 -16.15 21.39 4.54
N PRO A 200 -17.17 21.62 5.40
CA PRO A 200 -17.88 22.89 5.48
C PRO A 200 -17.01 24.12 5.72
N ILE A 201 -15.77 23.97 6.24
CA ILE A 201 -14.78 25.06 6.33
C ILE A 201 -14.54 25.72 4.96
N LEU A 202 -14.70 24.98 3.86
CA LEU A 202 -14.50 25.44 2.48
C LEU A 202 -15.65 26.30 1.93
N LEU A 203 -16.75 26.46 2.67
CA LEU A 203 -17.86 27.30 2.23
C LEU A 203 -17.44 28.77 2.19
N HIS A 204 -17.73 29.44 1.09
CA HIS A 204 -17.51 30.88 0.91
C HIS A 204 -18.86 31.52 0.63
N GLU A 205 -19.52 31.99 1.69
CA GLU A 205 -20.84 32.61 1.61
C GLU A 205 -20.95 33.66 2.72
N LYS A 206 -21.50 34.85 2.40
CA LYS A 206 -21.61 35.96 3.35
C LYS A 206 -22.92 35.90 4.14
N ASN A 207 -23.97 35.34 3.53
CA ASN A 207 -25.28 35.25 4.17
C ASN A 207 -25.34 34.03 5.10
N ILE A 208 -25.49 34.28 6.41
CA ILE A 208 -25.51 33.23 7.43
C ILE A 208 -26.62 32.18 7.23
N LYS A 209 -27.80 32.58 6.73
CA LYS A 209 -28.91 31.66 6.45
C LYS A 209 -28.55 30.70 5.32
N LEU A 210 -27.90 31.21 4.27
CA LEU A 210 -27.42 30.39 3.15
C LEU A 210 -26.25 29.48 3.57
N VAL A 211 -25.34 29.96 4.40
CA VAL A 211 -24.27 29.13 5.01
C VAL A 211 -24.90 27.96 5.75
N PHE A 212 -25.85 28.24 6.65
CA PHE A 212 -26.49 27.21 7.48
C PHE A 212 -27.25 26.18 6.64
N SER A 213 -28.01 26.63 5.63
CA SER A 213 -28.68 25.73 4.68
C SER A 213 -27.68 24.84 3.93
N LYS A 214 -26.56 25.41 3.45
CA LYS A 214 -25.50 24.64 2.81
C LYS A 214 -24.88 23.62 3.77
N ILE A 215 -24.64 23.99 5.03
CA ILE A 215 -24.11 23.08 6.05
C ILE A 215 -25.06 21.90 6.30
N ILE A 216 -26.37 22.17 6.48
CA ILE A 216 -27.38 21.12 6.67
C ILE A 216 -27.42 20.18 5.47
N ASN A 217 -27.51 20.73 4.26
CA ASN A 217 -27.54 19.93 3.03
C ASN A 217 -26.28 19.07 2.89
N TYR A 218 -25.12 19.63 3.21
CA TYR A 218 -23.86 18.89 3.21
C TYR A 218 -23.91 17.72 4.19
N TYR A 219 -24.28 17.94 5.45
CA TYR A 219 -24.30 16.87 6.45
C TYR A 219 -25.35 15.81 6.14
N PHE A 220 -26.51 16.19 5.60
CA PHE A 220 -27.51 15.22 5.13
C PHE A 220 -26.92 14.30 4.05
N LEU A 221 -26.28 14.86 3.03
CA LEU A 221 -25.63 14.10 1.96
C LEU A 221 -24.42 13.29 2.47
N PHE A 222 -23.67 13.84 3.42
CA PHE A 222 -22.54 13.18 4.05
C PHE A 222 -22.98 11.97 4.88
N ILE A 223 -24.13 12.06 5.57
CA ILE A 223 -24.74 10.92 6.27
C ILE A 223 -25.13 9.84 5.27
N ILE A 224 -25.76 10.18 4.14
CA ILE A 224 -26.06 9.21 3.07
C ILE A 224 -24.79 8.51 2.59
N SER A 225 -23.74 9.28 2.33
CA SER A 225 -22.42 8.76 1.92
C SER A 225 -21.86 7.80 2.97
N SER A 226 -21.92 8.18 4.24
CA SER A 226 -21.42 7.40 5.38
C SER A 226 -22.21 6.10 5.56
N VAL A 227 -23.54 6.15 5.51
CA VAL A 227 -24.40 4.98 5.59
C VAL A 227 -24.06 3.99 4.47
N LEU A 228 -23.94 4.47 3.23
CA LEU A 228 -23.56 3.63 2.10
C LEU A 228 -22.18 3.00 2.28
N ALA A 229 -21.20 3.78 2.73
CA ALA A 229 -19.85 3.28 3.02
C ALA A 229 -19.87 2.17 4.09
N PHE A 230 -20.64 2.36 5.16
CA PHE A 230 -20.77 1.36 6.21
C PHE A 230 -21.59 0.13 5.77
N ILE A 231 -22.59 0.27 4.91
CA ILE A 231 -23.28 -0.90 4.31
C ILE A 231 -22.27 -1.79 3.59
N ILE A 232 -21.40 -1.20 2.75
CA ILE A 232 -20.35 -1.95 2.04
C ILE A 232 -19.35 -2.56 3.03
N TYR A 233 -18.88 -1.79 4.00
CA TYR A 233 -17.95 -2.28 5.03
C TYR A 233 -18.50 -3.49 5.80
N ASN A 234 -19.81 -3.50 6.08
CA ASN A 234 -20.49 -4.56 6.82
C ASN A 234 -20.66 -5.87 6.03
N VAL A 235 -20.36 -5.92 4.72
CA VAL A 235 -20.31 -7.17 3.95
C VAL A 235 -19.34 -8.19 4.59
N GLN A 236 -18.32 -7.72 5.31
CA GLN A 236 -17.38 -8.58 6.05
C GLN A 236 -18.04 -9.39 7.18
N ARG A 237 -19.23 -9.02 7.66
CA ARG A 237 -19.99 -9.79 8.68
C ARG A 237 -20.50 -11.12 8.17
N LEU A 238 -20.43 -11.37 6.86
CA LEU A 238 -20.69 -12.69 6.27
C LEU A 238 -19.64 -13.73 6.69
N SER A 239 -18.53 -13.30 7.30
CA SER A 239 -17.51 -14.18 7.87
C SER A 239 -17.58 -14.23 9.40
N PRO A 240 -17.42 -15.41 10.03
CA PRO A 240 -17.34 -15.52 11.48
C PRO A 240 -16.09 -14.82 12.07
N PHE A 241 -15.06 -14.58 11.24
CA PHE A 241 -13.77 -14.04 11.69
C PHE A 241 -13.70 -12.52 11.73
N PHE A 242 -14.78 -11.80 11.42
CA PHE A 242 -14.75 -10.33 11.36
C PHE A 242 -14.29 -9.65 12.66
N HIS A 243 -14.54 -10.27 13.81
CA HIS A 243 -14.11 -9.76 15.11
C HIS A 243 -12.59 -9.71 15.29
N TYR A 244 -11.82 -10.54 14.56
CA TYR A 244 -10.35 -10.50 14.57
C TYR A 244 -9.78 -9.19 14.02
N VAL A 245 -10.52 -8.44 13.20
CA VAL A 245 -10.10 -7.11 12.75
C VAL A 245 -9.90 -6.18 13.95
N ALA A 246 -10.82 -6.20 14.92
CA ALA A 246 -10.71 -5.38 16.11
C ALA A 246 -9.54 -5.82 17.00
N GLN A 247 -9.38 -7.14 17.20
CA GLN A 247 -8.28 -7.72 17.97
C GLN A 247 -6.91 -7.38 17.36
N LYS A 248 -6.76 -7.53 16.03
CA LYS A 248 -5.54 -7.19 15.31
C LYS A 248 -5.20 -5.71 15.41
N ASN A 249 -6.19 -4.81 15.40
CA ASN A 249 -5.91 -3.37 15.57
C ASN A 249 -5.27 -3.06 16.95
N MET A 250 -5.60 -3.81 18.00
CA MET A 250 -5.05 -3.60 19.36
C MET A 250 -3.55 -3.91 19.46
N THR A 251 -2.98 -4.63 18.49
CA THR A 251 -1.52 -4.86 18.42
C THR A 251 -0.77 -3.65 17.85
N PHE A 252 -1.46 -2.77 17.12
CA PHE A 252 -0.86 -1.58 16.50
C PHE A 252 -1.25 -0.28 17.19
N ILE A 253 -2.41 -0.25 17.85
CA ILE A 253 -3.01 0.95 18.43
C ILE A 253 -3.39 0.68 19.89
N MET A 254 -3.23 1.69 20.74
CA MET A 254 -3.64 1.68 22.14
C MET A 254 -5.16 1.51 22.28
N THR A 255 -5.55 0.73 23.29
CA THR A 255 -6.95 0.73 23.75
C THR A 255 -7.24 2.04 24.51
N PHE A 256 -8.52 2.37 24.70
CA PHE A 256 -8.89 3.52 25.51
C PHE A 256 -8.39 3.39 26.96
N ASP A 257 -8.43 2.18 27.53
CA ASP A 257 -7.93 1.92 28.88
C ASP A 257 -6.42 2.13 29.01
N GLU A 258 -5.65 1.68 28.01
CA GLU A 258 -4.20 1.95 27.94
C GLU A 258 -3.94 3.46 27.82
N PHE A 259 -4.70 4.14 26.96
CA PHE A 259 -4.55 5.58 26.75
C PHE A 259 -4.85 6.40 28.00
N PHE A 260 -5.92 6.10 28.74
CA PHE A 260 -6.23 6.85 29.97
C PHE A 260 -5.23 6.60 31.11
N LYS A 261 -4.54 5.44 31.11
CA LYS A 261 -3.48 5.15 32.07
C LYS A 261 -2.19 5.91 31.77
N ASP A 262 -1.79 5.98 30.50
CA ASP A 262 -0.61 6.71 30.06
C ASP A 262 -0.80 7.32 28.65
N PRO A 263 -1.41 8.52 28.54
CA PRO A 263 -1.76 9.12 27.26
C PRO A 263 -0.57 9.45 26.35
N PHE A 264 0.63 9.58 26.92
CA PHE A 264 1.82 10.02 26.21
C PHE A 264 2.89 8.92 26.08
N ALA A 265 2.55 7.68 26.46
CA ALA A 265 3.45 6.52 26.43
C ALA A 265 4.27 6.43 25.13
N ASN A 266 3.60 6.59 23.98
CA ASN A 266 4.23 6.52 22.66
C ASN A 266 4.45 7.88 22.00
N PHE A 267 3.89 8.96 22.56
CA PHE A 267 3.77 10.25 21.88
C PHE A 267 5.13 10.85 21.50
N PHE A 268 6.04 10.97 22.47
CA PHE A 268 7.34 11.63 22.26
C PHE A 268 8.24 10.88 21.28
N HIS A 269 8.16 9.54 21.28
CA HIS A 269 8.83 8.72 20.27
C HIS A 269 8.18 8.91 18.89
N ASN A 270 6.84 8.84 18.83
CA ASN A 270 6.11 8.88 17.58
C ASN A 270 6.22 10.22 16.84
N ILE A 271 6.25 11.35 17.55
CA ILE A 271 6.41 12.68 16.91
C ILE A 271 7.78 12.85 16.22
N GLN A 272 8.78 12.03 16.57
CA GLN A 272 10.10 12.04 15.95
C GLN A 272 10.13 11.13 14.71
N ILE A 273 9.60 9.90 14.83
CA ILE A 273 9.69 8.91 13.75
C ILE A 273 8.69 9.18 12.61
N ILE A 274 7.52 9.78 12.88
CA ILE A 274 6.52 10.03 11.83
C ILE A 274 7.08 10.98 10.76
N PRO A 275 7.65 12.16 11.09
CA PRO A 275 8.28 13.03 10.11
C PRO A 275 9.48 12.35 9.45
N GLU A 276 10.34 11.65 10.21
CA GLU A 276 11.50 10.94 9.68
C GLU A 276 11.08 9.96 8.57
N TYR A 277 10.11 9.10 8.83
CA TYR A 277 9.63 8.12 7.85
C TYR A 277 9.05 8.78 6.61
N VAL A 278 8.17 9.79 6.79
CA VAL A 278 7.56 10.49 5.66
C VAL A 278 8.62 11.22 4.81
N ILE A 279 9.61 11.85 5.44
CA ILE A 279 10.69 12.57 4.76
C ILE A 279 11.57 11.61 3.96
N ASN A 280 12.01 10.50 4.57
CA ASN A 280 12.87 9.51 3.93
C ASN A 280 12.18 8.85 2.73
N GLU A 281 10.95 8.38 2.89
CA GLU A 281 10.19 7.73 1.83
C GLU A 281 9.81 8.67 0.69
N SER A 282 9.61 9.96 0.98
CA SER A 282 9.20 10.96 -0.02
C SER A 282 10.35 11.54 -0.85
N GLY A 283 11.60 11.12 -0.60
CA GLY A 283 12.78 11.62 -1.32
C GLY A 283 13.33 12.97 -0.81
N PHE A 284 13.15 13.27 0.49
CA PHE A 284 13.61 14.46 1.24
C PHE A 284 13.17 15.83 0.69
N VAL A 285 13.61 16.17 -0.52
CA VAL A 285 13.42 17.48 -1.17
C VAL A 285 11.96 17.81 -1.42
N LEU A 286 11.10 16.80 -1.62
CA LEU A 286 9.67 17.00 -1.82
C LEU A 286 9.02 17.75 -0.65
N VAL A 287 9.48 17.50 0.59
CA VAL A 287 8.95 18.13 1.80
C VAL A 287 9.24 19.63 1.82
N ILE A 288 10.43 20.05 1.36
CA ILE A 288 10.81 21.47 1.28
C ILE A 288 9.84 22.21 0.35
N PHE A 289 9.60 21.67 -0.84
CA PHE A 289 8.67 22.28 -1.80
C PHE A 289 7.21 22.22 -1.33
N ALA A 290 6.83 21.16 -0.61
CA ALA A 290 5.50 21.09 0.01
C ALA A 290 5.30 22.18 1.07
N ILE A 291 6.29 22.46 1.93
CA ILE A 291 6.21 23.54 2.93
C ILE A 291 6.05 24.90 2.24
N LEU A 292 6.86 25.18 1.21
CA LEU A 292 6.74 26.42 0.43
C LEU A 292 5.38 26.54 -0.29
N GLY A 293 4.87 25.42 -0.80
CA GLY A 293 3.56 25.33 -1.42
C GLY A 293 2.42 25.57 -0.45
N LEU A 294 2.48 24.98 0.74
CA LEU A 294 1.54 25.20 1.82
C LEU A 294 1.53 26.67 2.25
N TRP A 295 2.70 27.28 2.43
CA TRP A 295 2.81 28.71 2.78
C TRP A 295 2.17 29.61 1.72
N LYS A 296 2.46 29.37 0.42
CA LYS A 296 1.82 30.10 -0.67
C LYS A 296 0.31 29.87 -0.71
N LEU A 297 -0.15 28.64 -0.49
CA LEU A 297 -1.57 28.31 -0.52
C LEU A 297 -2.31 29.01 0.61
N PHE A 298 -1.74 29.02 1.81
CA PHE A 298 -2.29 29.72 2.96
C PHE A 298 -2.50 31.22 2.69
N LYS A 299 -1.57 31.86 1.99
CA LYS A 299 -1.69 33.28 1.59
C LYS A 299 -2.78 33.52 0.56
N LYS A 300 -3.06 32.56 -0.33
CA LYS A 300 -4.05 32.71 -1.41
C LYS A 300 -5.46 32.27 -1.01
N ASP A 301 -5.56 31.10 -0.37
CA ASP A 301 -6.81 30.48 0.07
C ASP A 301 -6.58 29.80 1.42
N SER A 302 -6.71 30.58 2.50
CA SER A 302 -6.50 30.12 3.86
C SER A 302 -7.50 29.03 4.28
N LYS A 303 -8.72 29.00 3.72
CA LYS A 303 -9.72 27.99 4.03
C LYS A 303 -9.34 26.63 3.44
N LEU A 304 -8.95 26.61 2.17
CA LEU A 304 -8.45 25.39 1.52
C LEU A 304 -7.17 24.91 2.19
N SER A 305 -6.25 25.82 2.50
CA SER A 305 -5.03 25.51 3.24
C SER A 305 -5.34 24.90 4.61
N LEU A 306 -6.23 25.51 5.40
CA LEU A 306 -6.60 25.00 6.73
C LEU A 306 -7.25 23.61 6.63
N TYR A 307 -8.12 23.41 5.65
CA TYR A 307 -8.72 22.11 5.40
C TYR A 307 -7.65 21.07 5.08
N LEU A 308 -6.78 21.27 4.09
CA LEU A 308 -5.71 20.32 3.75
C LEU A 308 -4.72 20.11 4.91
N THR A 309 -4.39 21.16 5.67
CA THR A 309 -3.55 21.05 6.87
C THR A 309 -4.21 20.20 7.96
N SER A 310 -5.54 20.24 8.11
CA SER A 310 -6.23 19.36 9.07
C SER A 310 -6.07 17.88 8.71
N TRP A 311 -5.95 17.55 7.42
CA TRP A 311 -5.66 16.19 6.94
C TRP A 311 -4.19 15.78 7.18
N ILE A 312 -3.31 16.71 7.53
CA ILE A 312 -1.98 16.41 8.09
C ILE A 312 -2.06 16.29 9.61
N LEU A 313 -2.46 17.37 10.28
CA LEU A 313 -2.30 17.54 11.72
C LEU A 313 -3.13 16.53 12.52
N ILE A 314 -4.38 16.28 12.14
CA ILE A 314 -5.25 15.39 12.91
C ILE A 314 -4.76 13.93 12.81
N PRO A 315 -4.51 13.34 11.62
CA PRO A 315 -3.88 12.03 11.54
C PRO A 315 -2.51 11.96 12.20
N PHE A 316 -1.68 13.01 12.06
CA PHE A 316 -0.37 13.05 12.71
C PHE A 316 -0.50 12.93 14.23
N LEU A 317 -1.35 13.74 14.85
CA LEU A 317 -1.56 13.74 16.30
C LEU A 317 -2.21 12.43 16.76
N ALA A 318 -3.19 11.91 16.01
CA ALA A 318 -3.83 10.64 16.34
C ALA A 318 -2.84 9.48 16.27
N ILE A 319 -2.03 9.39 15.21
CA ILE A 319 -1.01 8.35 15.09
C ILE A 319 0.03 8.51 16.18
N ALA A 320 0.45 9.74 16.48
CA ALA A 320 1.44 10.02 17.52
C ALA A 320 0.97 9.58 18.91
N LEU A 321 -0.27 9.88 19.28
CA LEU A 321 -0.83 9.54 20.58
C LEU A 321 -1.13 8.04 20.72
N PHE A 322 -1.76 7.44 19.70
CA PHE A 322 -2.37 6.13 19.87
C PHE A 322 -1.54 4.95 19.30
N SER A 323 -0.55 5.17 18.43
CA SER A 323 0.12 4.03 17.78
C SER A 323 1.22 3.43 18.66
N LYS A 324 1.18 2.10 18.83
CA LYS A 324 2.23 1.30 19.48
C LYS A 324 3.36 0.96 18.52
N VAL A 325 3.03 0.72 17.25
CA VAL A 325 3.96 0.34 16.19
C VAL A 325 3.61 1.09 14.92
N ILE A 326 4.57 1.80 14.35
CA ILE A 326 4.41 2.58 13.12
C ILE A 326 5.38 2.01 12.09
N PHE A 327 4.85 1.61 10.93
CA PHE A 327 5.66 1.35 9.75
C PHE A 327 5.47 2.50 8.74
N PRO A 328 6.51 2.90 7.99
CA PRO A 328 6.41 3.91 6.96
C PRO A 328 5.19 3.73 6.06
N ARG A 329 4.93 2.52 5.53
CA ARG A 329 3.74 2.22 4.70
C ARG A 329 2.39 2.72 5.26
N TYR A 330 2.24 2.83 6.59
CA TYR A 330 1.01 3.35 7.22
C TYR A 330 0.80 4.85 7.04
N LEU A 331 1.86 5.57 6.68
CA LEU A 331 1.95 7.03 6.58
C LEU A 331 1.90 7.51 5.12
N ILE A 332 1.71 6.61 4.15
CA ILE A 332 1.78 6.89 2.70
C ILE A 332 0.89 8.05 2.24
N PHE A 333 -0.25 8.25 2.90
CA PHE A 333 -1.19 9.32 2.58
C PHE A 333 -0.63 10.73 2.86
N PHE A 334 0.34 10.88 3.77
CA PHE A 334 1.04 12.16 3.93
C PHE A 334 1.82 12.53 2.67
N GLY A 335 2.40 11.53 1.99
CA GLY A 335 3.03 11.73 0.67
C GLY A 335 2.08 12.39 -0.33
N SER A 336 0.79 12.06 -0.30
CA SER A 336 -0.20 12.61 -1.22
C SER A 336 -0.44 14.10 -0.96
N LEU A 337 -0.47 14.50 0.31
CA LEU A 337 -0.57 15.92 0.69
C LEU A 337 0.71 16.68 0.30
N LEU A 338 1.90 16.07 0.47
CA LEU A 338 3.15 16.66 0.02
C LEU A 338 3.15 16.91 -1.50
N VAL A 339 2.68 15.96 -2.29
CA VAL A 339 2.52 16.14 -3.74
C VAL A 339 1.56 17.28 -4.05
N ILE A 340 0.42 17.38 -3.36
CA ILE A 340 -0.54 18.48 -3.59
C ILE A 340 0.12 19.85 -3.38
N PHE A 341 0.77 20.04 -2.24
CA PHE A 341 1.40 21.32 -1.94
C PHE A 341 2.59 21.62 -2.84
N ALA A 342 3.47 20.66 -3.10
CA ALA A 342 4.60 20.84 -4.00
C ALA A 342 4.14 21.19 -5.42
N SER A 343 3.12 20.52 -5.93
CA SER A 343 2.54 20.80 -7.26
C SER A 343 2.03 22.23 -7.35
N TYR A 344 1.34 22.69 -6.31
CA TYR A 344 0.87 24.06 -6.22
C TYR A 344 2.02 25.08 -6.23
N PHE A 345 3.11 24.80 -5.49
CA PHE A 345 4.32 25.62 -5.52
C PHE A 345 4.92 25.73 -6.94
N PHE A 346 5.14 24.59 -7.60
CA PHE A 346 5.76 24.53 -8.93
C PHE A 346 4.89 25.13 -10.04
N SER A 347 3.57 25.12 -9.87
CA SER A 347 2.67 25.78 -10.83
C SER A 347 2.83 27.30 -10.84
N ASP A 348 3.29 27.91 -9.74
CA ASP A 348 3.35 29.36 -9.52
C ASP A 348 4.75 29.84 -9.10
N ILE A 349 5.79 29.05 -9.34
CA ILE A 349 7.16 29.44 -9.01
C ILE A 349 7.70 30.46 -10.04
N ASN A 350 8.47 31.44 -9.55
CA ASN A 350 9.13 32.42 -10.38
C ASN A 350 10.12 31.74 -11.35
N LYS A 351 10.12 32.17 -12.62
CA LYS A 351 10.99 31.63 -13.67
C LYS A 351 12.48 31.61 -13.29
N ARG A 352 12.94 32.57 -12.48
CA ARG A 352 14.33 32.64 -12.00
C ARG A 352 14.74 31.39 -11.20
N PHE A 353 13.83 30.82 -10.43
CA PHE A 353 14.11 29.65 -9.57
C PHE A 353 13.58 28.34 -10.16
N LEU A 354 12.81 28.40 -11.26
CA LEU A 354 12.17 27.24 -11.87
C LEU A 354 13.16 26.13 -12.21
N THR A 355 14.23 26.47 -12.95
CA THR A 355 15.22 25.50 -13.42
C THR A 355 15.94 24.83 -12.26
N ILE A 356 16.41 25.61 -11.27
CA ILE A 356 17.15 25.04 -10.13
C ILE A 356 16.24 24.17 -9.25
N SER A 357 14.98 24.57 -9.05
CA SER A 357 14.02 23.78 -8.28
C SER A 357 13.66 22.47 -8.99
N TYR A 358 13.48 22.48 -10.32
CA TYR A 358 13.27 21.24 -11.07
C TYR A 358 14.50 20.35 -11.09
N LEU A 359 15.70 20.92 -11.26
CA LEU A 359 16.94 20.15 -11.24
C LEU A 359 17.15 19.48 -9.87
N LEU A 360 16.91 20.21 -8.79
CA LEU A 360 16.99 19.67 -7.43
C LEU A 360 15.98 18.54 -7.22
N LEU A 361 14.71 18.77 -7.56
CA LEU A 361 13.67 17.74 -7.42
C LEU A 361 14.02 16.50 -8.26
N THR A 362 14.31 16.67 -9.54
CA THR A 362 14.57 15.55 -10.46
C THR A 362 15.81 14.75 -10.06
N THR A 363 16.89 15.39 -9.60
CA THR A 363 18.11 14.70 -9.18
C THR A 363 17.82 13.73 -8.03
N PHE A 364 17.09 14.17 -7.00
CA PHE A 364 16.74 13.33 -5.86
C PHE A 364 15.76 12.22 -6.25
N LEU A 365 14.73 12.52 -7.03
CA LEU A 365 13.78 11.51 -7.49
C LEU A 365 14.49 10.45 -8.37
N ILE A 366 15.43 10.85 -9.24
CA ILE A 366 16.20 9.91 -10.07
C ILE A 366 17.05 8.98 -9.21
N TYR A 367 17.75 9.50 -8.20
CA TYR A 367 18.57 8.67 -7.30
C TYR A 367 17.74 7.58 -6.61
N TYR A 368 16.64 7.98 -5.97
CA TYR A 368 15.75 7.04 -5.29
C TYR A 368 15.15 6.02 -6.26
N ASN A 369 14.56 6.49 -7.35
CA ASN A 369 13.87 5.63 -8.30
C ASN A 369 14.84 4.66 -8.98
N TYR A 370 16.08 5.08 -9.25
CA TYR A 370 17.11 4.19 -9.76
C TYR A 370 17.39 3.03 -8.79
N THR A 371 17.55 3.33 -7.48
CA THR A 371 17.76 2.27 -6.49
C THR A 371 16.57 1.33 -6.36
N ILE A 372 15.33 1.85 -6.36
CA ILE A 372 14.11 1.04 -6.32
C ILE A 372 14.00 0.11 -7.54
N LEU A 373 14.31 0.60 -8.74
CA LEU A 373 14.10 -0.13 -9.99
C LEU A 373 15.23 -1.12 -10.32
N PHE A 374 16.46 -0.83 -9.89
CA PHE A 374 17.65 -1.52 -10.38
C PHE A 374 18.63 -1.95 -9.29
N ASN A 375 18.56 -1.41 -8.07
CA ASN A 375 19.51 -1.72 -7.02
C ASN A 375 18.87 -1.69 -5.62
N TYR A 376 18.03 -2.69 -5.35
CA TYR A 376 17.20 -2.72 -4.15
C TYR A 376 18.00 -2.71 -2.84
N SER A 377 19.24 -3.23 -2.84
CA SER A 377 20.08 -3.26 -1.63
C SER A 377 20.51 -1.88 -1.15
N LYS A 378 20.53 -0.90 -2.08
CA LYS A 378 20.91 0.49 -1.84
C LYS A 378 19.73 1.45 -1.70
N ILE A 379 18.49 0.95 -1.62
CA ILE A 379 17.36 1.84 -1.38
C ILE A 379 17.58 2.54 -0.03
N PRO A 380 17.52 3.89 0.00
CA PRO A 380 17.74 4.69 1.20
C PRO A 380 16.49 4.69 2.11
N PHE A 381 16.06 3.49 2.52
CA PHE A 381 14.98 3.31 3.49
C PHE A 381 15.41 3.70 4.90
N PRO A 382 14.46 4.13 5.76
CA PRO A 382 14.68 4.13 7.19
C PRO A 382 15.00 2.71 7.68
N GLU A 383 15.68 2.60 8.83
CA GLU A 383 16.21 1.32 9.32
C GLU A 383 15.13 0.23 9.44
N ILE A 384 13.93 0.59 9.88
CA ILE A 384 12.81 -0.34 10.02
C ILE A 384 12.43 -1.00 8.68
N ASP A 385 12.39 -0.23 7.59
CA ASP A 385 12.02 -0.72 6.26
C ASP A 385 13.19 -1.43 5.57
N ARG A 386 14.44 -1.05 5.86
CA ARG A 386 15.60 -1.88 5.49
C ARG A 386 15.49 -3.26 6.13
N GLY A 387 15.09 -3.33 7.40
CA GLY A 387 14.79 -4.58 8.09
C GLY A 387 13.69 -5.38 7.40
N GLN A 388 12.59 -4.74 7.00
CA GLN A 388 11.45 -5.46 6.41
C GLN A 388 11.67 -5.93 4.97
N TYR A 389 12.32 -5.12 4.14
CA TYR A 389 12.32 -5.31 2.69
C TYR A 389 13.69 -5.65 2.09
N VAL A 390 14.79 -5.48 2.85
CA VAL A 390 16.15 -5.67 2.33
C VAL A 390 16.95 -6.70 3.12
N GLU A 391 16.98 -6.61 4.46
CA GLU A 391 18.01 -7.27 5.28
C GLU A 391 17.45 -8.33 6.24
N GLY A 392 16.20 -8.21 6.67
CA GLY A 392 15.62 -9.02 7.73
C GLY A 392 14.99 -10.34 7.26
N ALA A 393 14.50 -11.12 8.23
CA ALA A 393 13.97 -12.46 8.01
C ALA A 393 12.76 -12.50 7.06
N THR A 394 12.00 -11.39 6.98
CA THR A 394 10.79 -11.25 6.15
C THR A 394 11.06 -11.11 4.64
N VAL A 395 12.32 -11.09 4.22
CA VAL A 395 12.70 -10.95 2.81
C VAL A 395 12.99 -12.33 2.20
N GLY A 396 12.30 -12.69 1.12
CA GLY A 396 12.35 -14.00 0.46
C GLY A 396 13.45 -14.19 -0.58
N ILE A 397 14.67 -13.69 -0.36
CA ILE A 397 15.82 -13.94 -1.26
C ILE A 397 16.16 -15.44 -1.26
N GLY A 398 16.16 -16.09 -2.44
CA GLY A 398 16.41 -17.53 -2.57
C GLY A 398 15.15 -18.39 -2.64
N ALA A 399 13.96 -17.84 -2.33
CA ALA A 399 12.73 -18.62 -2.30
C ALA A 399 12.33 -19.14 -3.69
N ARG A 400 12.51 -18.32 -4.74
CA ARG A 400 12.26 -18.75 -6.13
C ARG A 400 13.22 -19.88 -6.51
N GLU A 401 14.50 -19.72 -6.20
CA GLU A 401 15.55 -20.68 -6.50
C GLU A 401 15.33 -22.02 -5.79
N ILE A 402 14.83 -22.00 -4.55
CA ILE A 402 14.44 -23.20 -3.81
C ILE A 402 13.28 -23.93 -4.50
N VAL A 403 12.23 -23.21 -4.91
CA VAL A 403 11.08 -23.83 -5.57
C VAL A 403 11.44 -24.32 -6.98
N ASP A 404 12.29 -23.61 -7.71
CA ASP A 404 12.82 -24.04 -9.00
C ASP A 404 13.68 -25.32 -8.85
N PHE A 405 14.53 -25.38 -7.82
CA PHE A 405 15.27 -26.60 -7.46
C PHE A 405 14.31 -27.76 -7.14
N ALA A 406 13.29 -27.52 -6.33
CA ALA A 406 12.26 -28.51 -6.00
C ALA A 406 11.50 -28.99 -7.25
N ARG A 407 11.21 -28.09 -8.20
CA ARG A 407 10.54 -28.43 -9.45
C ARG A 407 11.36 -29.34 -10.34
N GLU A 408 12.68 -29.15 -10.39
CA GLU A 408 13.56 -30.07 -11.13
C GLU A 408 13.60 -31.45 -10.47
N LYS A 409 13.62 -31.52 -9.13
CA LYS A 409 13.57 -32.79 -8.39
C LYS A 409 12.23 -33.49 -8.53
N SER A 410 11.13 -32.74 -8.61
CA SER A 410 9.77 -33.28 -8.71
C SER A 410 9.47 -34.02 -10.02
N LYS A 411 10.32 -33.85 -11.05
CA LYS A 411 10.28 -34.64 -12.29
C LYS A 411 10.59 -36.13 -12.06
N ILE A 412 11.40 -36.44 -11.04
CA ILE A 412 11.80 -37.81 -10.70
C ILE A 412 10.83 -38.39 -9.66
N LYS A 413 10.61 -37.63 -8.58
CA LYS A 413 9.89 -38.09 -7.38
C LYS A 413 9.28 -36.87 -6.70
N GLU A 414 8.04 -37.00 -6.18
CA GLU A 414 7.36 -35.88 -5.53
C GLU A 414 8.22 -35.22 -4.44
N VAL A 415 8.06 -33.92 -4.26
CA VAL A 415 8.86 -33.13 -3.31
C VAL A 415 7.98 -32.58 -2.19
N ILE A 416 8.43 -32.70 -0.95
CA ILE A 416 7.92 -31.96 0.20
C ILE A 416 8.94 -30.88 0.59
N LEU A 417 8.48 -29.65 0.74
CA LEU A 417 9.22 -28.55 1.37
C LEU A 417 8.67 -28.34 2.79
N LEU A 418 9.44 -28.71 3.80
CA LEU A 418 9.18 -28.38 5.19
C LEU A 418 9.64 -26.94 5.43
N ALA A 419 8.70 -26.04 5.73
CA ALA A 419 8.94 -24.63 5.89
C ALA A 419 8.87 -24.22 7.36
N GLU A 420 9.82 -23.39 7.81
CA GLU A 420 9.80 -22.74 9.12
C GLU A 420 8.71 -21.65 9.17
N GLY A 421 7.49 -22.11 9.41
CA GLY A 421 6.28 -21.32 9.50
C GLY A 421 5.51 -21.18 8.20
N ASN A 422 4.21 -21.02 8.37
CA ASN A 422 3.26 -20.49 7.39
C ASN A 422 2.62 -19.23 8.00
N PHE A 423 1.59 -18.66 7.36
CA PHE A 423 0.87 -17.50 7.90
C PHE A 423 1.74 -16.24 7.98
N GLY A 424 2.28 -15.81 6.84
CA GLY A 424 3.15 -14.65 6.71
C GLY A 424 4.63 -14.98 6.89
N LEU A 425 5.00 -16.25 6.68
CA LEU A 425 6.34 -16.77 6.83
C LEU A 425 6.79 -17.52 5.57
N ILE A 426 7.94 -18.19 5.64
CA ILE A 426 8.62 -18.75 4.46
C ILE A 426 7.74 -19.76 3.71
N GLY A 427 6.83 -20.47 4.37
CA GLY A 427 5.89 -21.38 3.72
C GLY A 427 5.02 -20.69 2.67
N ASP A 428 4.39 -19.55 3.00
CA ASP A 428 3.54 -18.82 2.07
C ASP A 428 4.36 -18.17 0.96
N VAL A 429 5.58 -17.73 1.29
CA VAL A 429 6.54 -17.18 0.32
C VAL A 429 6.94 -18.23 -0.73
N LEU A 430 7.22 -19.47 -0.30
CA LEU A 430 7.50 -20.57 -1.22
C LEU A 430 6.26 -20.91 -2.06
N ASP A 431 5.06 -20.87 -1.46
CA ASP A 431 3.81 -21.15 -2.18
C ASP A 431 3.58 -20.17 -3.33
N VAL A 432 4.01 -18.91 -3.23
CA VAL A 432 3.88 -17.96 -4.34
C VAL A 432 4.59 -18.43 -5.61
N PHE A 433 5.71 -19.16 -5.50
CA PHE A 433 6.48 -19.63 -6.66
C PHE A 433 6.04 -21.00 -7.18
N THR A 434 5.09 -21.68 -6.54
CA THR A 434 4.48 -22.90 -7.06
C THR A 434 3.61 -22.59 -8.27
N LYS A 435 3.61 -23.50 -9.26
CA LYS A 435 2.83 -23.40 -10.49
C LYS A 435 1.75 -24.49 -10.53
N PRO A 436 0.62 -24.24 -11.23
CA PRO A 436 -0.37 -25.29 -11.49
C PRO A 436 0.29 -26.54 -12.08
N GLY A 437 0.05 -27.70 -11.47
CA GLY A 437 0.62 -28.99 -11.88
C GLY A 437 1.97 -29.36 -11.25
N ASP A 438 2.58 -28.47 -10.44
CA ASP A 438 3.78 -28.83 -9.68
C ASP A 438 3.49 -29.97 -8.70
N LYS A 439 4.34 -31.01 -8.69
CA LYS A 439 4.32 -32.09 -7.69
C LYS A 439 5.14 -31.72 -6.44
N ILE A 440 4.90 -30.50 -5.94
CA ILE A 440 5.60 -29.90 -4.81
C ILE A 440 4.57 -29.60 -3.72
N PHE A 441 4.80 -30.09 -2.51
CA PHE A 441 3.92 -29.89 -1.37
C PHE A 441 4.66 -29.11 -0.28
N ILE A 442 4.07 -28.02 0.19
CA ILE A 442 4.67 -27.20 1.25
C ILE A 442 3.96 -27.52 2.57
N LYS A 443 4.73 -27.82 3.61
CA LYS A 443 4.22 -28.02 4.97
C LYS A 443 4.87 -27.01 5.90
N GLY A 444 4.09 -26.09 6.45
CA GLY A 444 4.56 -25.13 7.44
C GLY A 444 4.54 -25.70 8.86
N TYR A 445 5.61 -25.46 9.62
CA TYR A 445 5.73 -25.80 11.04
C TYR A 445 6.18 -24.57 11.82
N TRP A 446 5.51 -24.23 12.92
CA TRP A 446 5.91 -23.11 13.76
C TRP A 446 5.87 -23.48 15.26
N PRO A 447 7.04 -23.59 15.93
CA PRO A 447 8.38 -23.63 15.34
C PRO A 447 8.60 -24.91 14.51
N LEU A 448 9.56 -24.89 13.58
CA LEU A 448 10.08 -26.10 12.94
C LEU A 448 11.23 -26.66 13.80
N ASP A 449 10.92 -27.69 14.58
CA ASP A 449 11.83 -28.34 15.52
C ASP A 449 12.16 -29.78 15.10
N GLU A 450 13.00 -30.45 15.91
CA GLU A 450 13.43 -31.83 15.66
C GLU A 450 12.25 -32.79 15.48
N LYS A 451 11.20 -32.63 16.31
CA LYS A 451 9.99 -33.45 16.21
C LYS A 451 9.35 -33.31 14.83
N GLY A 452 9.21 -32.10 14.31
CA GLY A 452 8.71 -31.85 12.95
C GLY A 452 9.58 -32.51 11.87
N LEU A 453 10.90 -32.59 12.06
CA LEU A 453 11.81 -33.27 11.15
C LEU A 453 11.63 -34.81 11.21
N LEU A 454 11.67 -35.39 12.40
CA LEU A 454 11.53 -36.83 12.64
C LEU A 454 10.19 -37.37 12.14
N GLU A 455 9.10 -36.63 12.37
CA GLU A 455 7.76 -37.00 11.88
C GLU A 455 7.68 -37.13 10.35
N ASN A 456 8.55 -36.44 9.61
CA ASN A 456 8.60 -36.47 8.15
C ASN A 456 9.68 -37.41 7.59
N GLN A 457 10.54 -38.04 8.41
CA GLN A 457 11.52 -39.04 7.92
C GLN A 457 10.83 -40.25 7.26
N LYS A 458 9.61 -40.59 7.70
CA LYS A 458 8.78 -41.63 7.08
C LYS A 458 8.45 -41.36 5.61
N GLU A 459 8.51 -40.11 5.18
CA GLU A 459 8.23 -39.71 3.80
C GLU A 459 9.42 -39.97 2.86
N LEU A 460 10.65 -40.10 3.38
CA LEU A 460 11.88 -40.23 2.57
C LEU A 460 11.86 -41.44 1.61
N GLY A 461 11.17 -42.52 2.00
CA GLY A 461 10.96 -43.68 1.14
C GLY A 461 10.17 -43.35 -0.13
N LYS A 462 9.19 -42.42 -0.04
CA LYS A 462 8.22 -42.13 -1.11
C LYS A 462 8.39 -40.77 -1.77
N LYS A 463 9.02 -39.80 -1.10
CA LYS A 463 9.21 -38.42 -1.58
C LYS A 463 10.65 -37.92 -1.34
N TYR A 464 11.06 -36.87 -2.03
CA TYR A 464 12.19 -36.05 -1.59
C TYR A 464 11.69 -35.05 -0.57
N VAL A 465 12.43 -34.88 0.54
CA VAL A 465 12.03 -33.97 1.61
C VAL A 465 13.16 -32.97 1.84
N TYR A 466 12.86 -31.69 1.57
CA TYR A 466 13.77 -30.59 1.81
C TYR A 466 13.22 -29.69 2.91
N VAL A 467 14.12 -29.03 3.63
CA VAL A 467 13.80 -28.23 4.80
C VAL A 467 14.30 -26.81 4.61
N VAL A 468 13.44 -25.82 4.85
CA VAL A 468 13.69 -24.41 4.58
C VAL A 468 13.53 -23.60 5.87
N PHE A 469 14.63 -23.01 6.32
CA PHE A 469 14.68 -22.12 7.48
C PHE A 469 14.94 -20.68 7.06
N ALA A 470 14.24 -19.72 7.67
CA ALA A 470 14.36 -18.30 7.35
C ALA A 470 14.57 -17.42 8.59
N GLN A 471 14.27 -17.95 9.79
CA GLN A 471 14.38 -17.29 11.08
C GLN A 471 15.55 -17.86 11.88
N LYS A 472 15.69 -19.19 11.91
CA LYS A 472 16.76 -19.88 12.63
C LYS A 472 18.12 -19.73 11.93
N LYS A 473 19.17 -19.52 12.73
CA LYS A 473 20.57 -19.36 12.28
C LYS A 473 21.44 -20.55 12.65
N ASP A 474 21.17 -21.17 13.80
CA ASP A 474 21.97 -22.26 14.36
C ASP A 474 21.18 -23.56 14.32
N PHE A 475 21.82 -24.61 13.80
CA PHE A 475 21.22 -25.92 13.59
C PHE A 475 22.00 -26.95 14.41
N PRO A 476 21.36 -27.65 15.36
CA PRO A 476 22.02 -28.70 16.12
C PRO A 476 22.56 -29.81 15.21
N SER A 477 23.74 -30.34 15.52
CA SER A 477 24.43 -31.32 14.69
C SER A 477 23.76 -32.69 14.68
N GLU A 478 22.97 -32.99 15.71
CA GLU A 478 22.19 -34.21 15.85
C GLU A 478 20.93 -34.21 14.96
N TRP A 479 20.54 -33.05 14.42
CA TRP A 479 19.40 -32.98 13.52
C TRP A 479 19.70 -33.74 12.21
N PRO A 480 18.73 -34.49 11.67
CA PRO A 480 18.90 -35.28 10.45
C PRO A 480 18.85 -34.38 9.20
N LEU A 481 19.76 -33.42 9.12
CA LEU A 481 19.81 -32.39 8.08
C LEU A 481 21.14 -32.43 7.36
N LYS A 482 21.08 -32.53 6.04
CA LYS A 482 22.22 -32.35 5.15
C LYS A 482 22.13 -31.00 4.47
N PHE A 483 23.11 -30.14 4.69
CA PHE A 483 23.16 -28.81 4.09
C PHE A 483 23.21 -28.88 2.55
N ILE A 484 22.36 -28.07 1.89
CA ILE A 484 22.39 -27.92 0.43
C ILE A 484 22.92 -26.53 0.07
N ARG A 485 22.26 -25.47 0.56
CA ARG A 485 22.56 -24.10 0.15
C ARG A 485 22.10 -23.07 1.18
N ARG A 486 22.78 -21.93 1.19
CA ARG A 486 22.46 -20.74 1.97
C ARG A 486 22.29 -19.55 1.01
N TYR A 487 21.27 -18.74 1.25
CA TYR A 487 20.96 -17.53 0.49
C TYR A 487 21.10 -16.32 1.41
N ASP A 488 22.22 -15.60 1.28
CA ASP A 488 22.52 -14.43 2.10
C ASP A 488 21.78 -13.19 1.63
N LYS A 489 21.31 -12.41 2.60
CA LYS A 489 20.67 -11.12 2.35
C LYS A 489 21.69 -9.99 2.48
N PRO A 490 21.47 -8.83 1.84
CA PRO A 490 22.34 -7.67 1.97
C PRO A 490 22.72 -7.37 3.42
N GLY A 491 24.01 -7.08 3.65
CA GLY A 491 24.54 -6.83 5.00
C GLY A 491 24.72 -8.08 5.87
N ASN A 492 24.48 -9.29 5.36
CA ASN A 492 24.62 -10.57 6.07
C ASN A 492 23.87 -10.65 7.41
N LYS A 493 22.80 -9.85 7.59
CA LYS A 493 22.02 -9.82 8.83
C LYS A 493 21.12 -11.03 9.01
N SER A 494 20.63 -11.61 7.91
CA SER A 494 19.85 -12.86 7.88
C SER A 494 20.05 -13.62 6.57
N SER A 495 19.63 -14.88 6.54
CA SER A 495 19.78 -15.77 5.39
C SER A 495 18.62 -16.76 5.33
N ILE A 496 18.34 -17.32 4.15
CA ILE A 496 17.46 -18.49 3.99
C ILE A 496 18.34 -19.72 3.78
N PHE A 497 18.06 -20.80 4.52
CA PHE A 497 18.81 -22.05 4.44
C PHE A 497 17.96 -23.15 3.83
N LEU A 498 18.57 -23.94 2.95
CA LEU A 498 17.99 -25.13 2.34
C LEU A 498 18.79 -26.37 2.77
N PHE A 499 18.09 -27.36 3.31
CA PHE A 499 18.62 -28.66 3.70
C PHE A 499 17.85 -29.80 3.02
N GLU A 500 18.49 -30.96 2.94
CA GLU A 500 17.86 -32.26 2.69
C GLU A 500 17.62 -32.94 4.04
N LEU A 501 16.42 -33.47 4.25
CA LEU A 501 16.13 -34.32 5.40
C LEU A 501 16.75 -35.70 5.17
N THR A 502 17.50 -36.23 6.13
CA THR A 502 18.13 -37.55 6.08
C THR A 502 17.50 -38.51 7.08
N HIS A 503 17.93 -39.78 7.03
CA HIS A 503 17.62 -40.77 8.06
C HIS A 503 18.36 -40.50 9.36
#